data_AF-A0A0W0YB66-F1
#
_entry.id   AF-A0A0W0YB66-F1
#
_cell.length_a   1.000
_cell.length_b   1.000
_cell.length_c   1.000
_cell.angle_alpha   90.00
_cell.angle_beta   90.00
_cell.angle_gamma   90.00
#
_symmetry.space_group_name_H-M   'P 1'
#
loop_
_entity.id
_entity.type
_entity.pdbx_description
1 polymer ?
#
loop_
_entity_poly.entity_id
_entity_poly.type
_entity_poly.pdbx_seq_one_letter_code
_entity_poly.pdbx_strand_id
1 'polypeptide(L)'
;MISFAQLLGFRRSNRPTIVHENPEPMDLEIVPDNCDFSREGSGLTTVTGAVGKNVNLTIRGNSSLRILGNVGSGCKILKEGNGVLTFEGVLASDLKLTLYGGGEVTFTQQPSEAVISSIKNRGATARIICAGTILPQSSQRYLHHNLGNPVRQPTHEHYEQSAQVLNQLSQSYPLAPSPKPATTEDYYQPFTQNYIEHCQTSKLETIAVRINQLHLTNEEESLFEDFKDPITLDYFEDIPVMYDERYYNLSTLLELYKNNKPDPFTRNPLKLAGISPARTLLNNFDKAVLELNKKREATPQIAPDHHLDEEEQSNKLLLKK
;
A
#
# COMPACT_ATOMS: atom_id res chain seq x y z
N MET A 1 24.50 -13.17 -20.49
CA MET A 1 23.74 -13.23 -19.24
C MET A 1 22.75 -12.08 -19.23
N ILE A 2 21.47 -12.39 -19.35
CA ILE A 2 20.37 -11.41 -19.34
C ILE A 2 20.04 -11.18 -17.87
N SER A 3 20.00 -9.92 -17.40
CA SER A 3 19.71 -9.62 -16.00
C SER A 3 18.24 -9.91 -15.67
N PHE A 4 17.96 -10.31 -14.44
CA PHE A 4 16.64 -10.68 -13.92
C PHE A 4 15.51 -9.65 -14.23
N ALA A 5 15.86 -8.36 -14.35
CA ALA A 5 14.93 -7.29 -14.71
C ALA A 5 14.46 -7.32 -16.18
N GLN A 6 15.20 -7.95 -17.09
CA GLN A 6 14.80 -8.11 -18.50
C GLN A 6 13.87 -9.31 -18.72
N LEU A 7 13.76 -10.22 -17.74
CA LEU A 7 12.95 -11.44 -17.87
C LEU A 7 11.47 -11.23 -17.49
N LEU A 8 11.16 -10.15 -16.75
CA LEU A 8 9.85 -9.92 -16.13
C LEU A 8 9.05 -8.77 -16.75
N GLY A 9 9.46 -8.21 -17.89
CA GLY A 9 8.63 -7.24 -18.60
C GLY A 9 8.34 -5.92 -17.86
N PHE A 10 8.95 -5.67 -16.69
CA PHE A 10 8.90 -4.38 -16.01
C PHE A 10 9.31 -3.28 -17.00
N ARG A 11 8.34 -2.48 -17.44
CA ARG A 11 8.64 -1.16 -17.97
C ARG A 11 9.39 -0.44 -16.86
N ARG A 12 10.71 -0.34 -16.98
CA ARG A 12 11.51 0.54 -16.12
C ARG A 12 10.82 1.90 -16.14
N SER A 13 10.28 2.31 -15.00
CA SER A 13 10.10 3.73 -14.71
C SER A 13 11.41 4.41 -15.11
N ASN A 14 11.41 5.25 -16.15
CA ASN A 14 12.60 6.01 -16.56
C ASN A 14 12.95 7.11 -15.54
N ARG A 15 12.35 7.08 -14.34
CA ARG A 15 12.60 8.03 -13.27
C ARG A 15 13.94 7.69 -12.61
N PRO A 16 14.79 8.69 -12.33
CA PRO A 16 15.97 8.49 -11.53
C PRO A 16 15.58 7.89 -10.17
N THR A 17 16.29 6.86 -9.73
CA THR A 17 16.07 6.24 -8.42
C THR A 17 17.25 6.53 -7.49
N ILE A 18 16.98 7.04 -6.30
CA ILE A 18 17.96 7.25 -5.24
C ILE A 18 17.62 6.29 -4.10
N VAL A 19 18.55 5.42 -3.71
CA VAL A 19 18.34 4.44 -2.63
C VAL A 19 19.40 4.61 -1.56
N HIS A 20 18.97 4.81 -0.32
CA HIS A 20 19.82 4.95 0.84
C HIS A 20 19.59 3.77 1.80
N GLU A 21 20.53 2.82 1.81
CA GLU A 21 20.46 1.60 2.65
C GLU A 21 21.42 1.66 3.85
N ASN A 22 22.46 2.50 3.78
CA ASN A 22 23.49 2.58 4.83
C ASN A 22 22.85 2.95 6.18
N PRO A 23 23.19 2.29 7.31
CA PRO A 23 22.73 2.68 8.64
C PRO A 23 23.19 4.08 9.07
N GLU A 24 24.23 4.63 8.45
CA GLU A 24 24.73 5.97 8.78
C GLU A 24 23.73 7.08 8.42
N PRO A 25 23.69 8.17 9.21
CA PRO A 25 22.94 9.37 8.85
C PRO A 25 23.44 9.97 7.54
N MET A 26 22.52 10.45 6.71
CA MET A 26 22.85 11.08 5.43
C MET A 26 22.06 12.37 5.25
N ASP A 27 22.72 13.43 4.81
CA ASP A 27 22.08 14.70 4.52
C ASP A 27 22.01 14.91 3.01
N LEU A 28 20.84 15.30 2.53
CA LEU A 28 20.57 15.68 1.14
C LEU A 28 20.08 17.12 1.11
N GLU A 29 20.64 17.92 0.21
CA GLU A 29 20.11 19.27 -0.01
C GLU A 29 18.77 19.21 -0.75
N ILE A 30 18.68 18.42 -1.82
CA ILE A 30 17.48 18.35 -2.67
C ILE A 30 17.20 16.89 -3.08
N VAL A 31 15.92 16.50 -3.04
CA VAL A 31 15.41 15.35 -3.81
C VAL A 31 14.82 15.89 -5.11
N PRO A 32 15.37 15.54 -6.29
CA PRO A 32 15.00 16.17 -7.55
C PRO A 32 13.59 15.80 -8.03
N ASP A 33 13.04 16.62 -8.92
CA ASP A 33 11.75 16.37 -9.57
C ASP A 33 11.71 15.02 -10.30
N ASN A 34 10.52 14.39 -10.33
CA ASN A 34 10.25 13.13 -11.02
C ASN A 34 11.19 11.99 -10.63
N CYS A 35 11.60 11.94 -9.37
CA CYS A 35 12.51 10.95 -8.81
C CYS A 35 11.76 9.95 -7.92
N ASP A 36 12.26 8.71 -7.89
CA ASP A 36 11.89 7.73 -6.88
C ASP A 36 13.01 7.70 -5.82
N PHE A 37 12.69 8.05 -4.58
CA PHE A 37 13.64 8.02 -3.48
C PHE A 37 13.22 6.99 -2.45
N SER A 38 14.12 6.06 -2.11
CA SER A 38 13.90 5.02 -1.10
C SER A 38 14.92 5.14 0.03
N ARG A 39 14.41 5.15 1.26
CA ARG A 39 15.21 5.01 2.47
C ARG A 39 14.89 3.67 3.11
N GLU A 40 15.89 2.80 3.21
CA GLU A 40 15.75 1.44 3.74
C GLU A 40 16.72 1.20 4.90
N GLY A 41 16.57 0.09 5.64
CA GLY A 41 17.45 -0.23 6.77
C GLY A 41 17.03 0.45 8.08
N SER A 42 17.99 1.08 8.78
CA SER A 42 17.77 1.64 10.13
C SER A 42 18.28 3.06 10.34
N GLY A 43 18.91 3.68 9.34
CA GLY A 43 19.48 5.01 9.50
C GLY A 43 18.50 6.15 9.19
N LEU A 44 18.98 7.38 9.36
CA LEU A 44 18.24 8.61 9.11
C LEU A 44 18.70 9.25 7.80
N THR A 45 17.78 9.76 6.99
CA THR A 45 18.11 10.74 5.95
C THR A 45 17.49 12.09 6.33
N THR A 46 18.26 13.17 6.26
CA THR A 46 17.75 14.54 6.41
C THR A 46 17.73 15.23 5.04
N VAL A 47 16.57 15.72 4.59
CA VAL A 47 16.46 16.57 3.41
C VAL A 47 16.41 18.03 3.88
N THR A 48 17.50 18.77 3.69
CA THR A 48 17.67 20.11 4.27
C THR A 48 17.04 21.22 3.43
N GLY A 49 17.02 21.09 2.09
CA GLY A 49 16.56 22.14 1.16
C GLY A 49 15.14 21.93 0.65
N ALA A 50 14.90 20.93 -0.20
CA ALA A 50 13.56 20.66 -0.75
C ALA A 50 13.38 19.23 -1.28
N VAL A 51 12.13 18.78 -1.31
CA VAL A 51 11.68 17.66 -2.14
C VAL A 51 10.95 18.25 -3.36
N GLY A 52 11.39 17.86 -4.55
CA GLY A 52 10.86 18.31 -5.83
C GLY A 52 9.41 17.89 -6.10
N LYS A 53 8.95 18.10 -7.33
CA LYS A 53 7.61 17.73 -7.80
C LYS A 53 7.57 16.28 -8.29
N ASN A 54 6.39 15.64 -8.16
CA ASN A 54 6.12 14.28 -8.62
C ASN A 54 7.08 13.21 -8.09
N VAL A 55 7.60 13.42 -6.87
CA VAL A 55 8.53 12.49 -6.22
C VAL A 55 7.75 11.36 -5.54
N ASN A 56 8.22 10.13 -5.73
CA ASN A 56 7.76 9.00 -4.93
C ASN A 56 8.78 8.75 -3.81
N LEU A 57 8.35 8.92 -2.55
CA LEU A 57 9.19 8.68 -1.38
C LEU A 57 8.76 7.38 -0.70
N THR A 58 9.69 6.45 -0.56
CA THR A 58 9.47 5.18 0.16
C THR A 58 10.39 5.11 1.37
N ILE A 59 9.82 4.82 2.53
CA ILE A 59 10.57 4.63 3.78
C ILE A 59 10.26 3.22 4.27
N ARG A 60 11.28 2.39 4.44
CA ARG A 60 11.15 0.96 4.79
C ARG A 60 11.92 0.61 6.05
N GLY A 61 11.45 -0.45 6.72
CA GLY A 61 12.13 -1.04 7.87
C GLY A 61 12.06 -0.15 9.11
N ASN A 62 13.23 0.18 9.69
CA ASN A 62 13.33 1.08 10.84
C ASN A 62 13.97 2.43 10.45
N SER A 63 14.14 2.67 9.15
CA SER A 63 14.77 3.87 8.63
C SER A 63 13.87 5.09 8.82
N SER A 64 14.49 6.24 9.02
CA SER A 64 13.79 7.49 9.30
C SER A 64 14.10 8.52 8.22
N LEU A 65 13.15 9.42 7.96
CA LEU A 65 13.31 10.52 7.01
C LEU A 65 12.84 11.81 7.69
N ARG A 66 13.71 12.82 7.71
CA ARG A 66 13.41 14.16 8.21
C ARG A 66 13.52 15.15 7.07
N ILE A 67 12.42 15.80 6.71
CA ILE A 67 12.36 16.77 5.63
C ILE A 67 12.21 18.16 6.25
N LEU A 68 13.31 18.91 6.26
CA LEU A 68 13.32 20.31 6.73
C LEU A 68 12.77 21.25 5.66
N GLY A 69 13.03 20.90 4.41
CA GLY A 69 12.62 21.65 3.22
C GLY A 69 11.14 21.55 2.86
N ASN A 70 10.73 22.32 1.86
CA ASN A 70 9.38 22.23 1.30
C ASN A 70 9.21 20.96 0.47
N VAL A 71 7.98 20.42 0.42
CA VAL A 71 7.62 19.28 -0.41
C VAL A 71 6.75 19.75 -1.58
N GLY A 72 7.23 19.50 -2.80
CA GLY A 72 6.56 19.89 -4.04
C GLY A 72 5.27 19.12 -4.34
N SER A 73 4.54 19.60 -5.34
CA SER A 73 3.27 19.02 -5.77
C SER A 73 3.41 17.63 -6.38
N GLY A 74 2.35 16.83 -6.33
CA GLY A 74 2.27 15.51 -6.94
C GLY A 74 3.08 14.44 -6.22
N CYS A 75 3.62 14.74 -5.04
CA CYS A 75 4.40 13.79 -4.26
C CYS A 75 3.52 12.68 -3.66
N LYS A 76 4.03 11.45 -3.73
CA LYS A 76 3.42 10.28 -3.11
C LYS A 76 4.41 9.70 -2.11
N ILE A 77 3.98 9.57 -0.86
CA ILE A 77 4.82 9.10 0.22
C ILE A 77 4.26 7.79 0.76
N LEU A 78 5.13 6.81 0.86
CA LEU A 78 4.88 5.47 1.34
C LEU A 78 5.76 5.20 2.55
N LYS A 79 5.14 4.98 3.71
CA LYS A 79 5.85 4.63 4.94
C LYS A 79 5.51 3.20 5.37
N GLU A 80 6.51 2.36 5.30
CA GLU A 80 6.49 0.95 5.67
C GLU A 80 7.44 0.72 6.85
N GLY A 81 6.91 0.20 7.95
CA GLY A 81 7.68 -0.07 9.15
C GLY A 81 7.69 1.05 10.20
N ASN A 82 8.69 1.02 11.09
CA ASN A 82 8.63 1.63 12.43
C ASN A 82 9.48 2.89 12.60
N GLY A 83 10.24 3.28 11.57
CA GLY A 83 11.00 4.52 11.63
C GLY A 83 10.11 5.76 11.67
N VAL A 84 10.73 6.93 11.77
CA VAL A 84 10.03 8.20 11.92
C VAL A 84 10.06 8.99 10.62
N LEU A 85 8.92 9.56 10.25
CA LEU A 85 8.81 10.50 9.14
C LEU A 85 8.46 11.88 9.71
N THR A 86 9.34 12.86 9.52
CA THR A 86 9.13 14.22 10.01
C THR A 86 9.10 15.21 8.85
N PHE A 87 8.09 16.07 8.82
CA PHE A 87 7.97 17.21 7.93
C PHE A 87 8.07 18.50 8.75
N GLU A 88 9.05 19.34 8.43
CA GLU A 88 9.20 20.65 9.06
C GLU A 88 8.90 21.82 8.13
N GLY A 89 9.06 21.62 6.82
CA GLY A 89 8.74 22.60 5.80
C GLY A 89 7.27 22.59 5.35
N VAL A 90 6.96 23.44 4.37
CA VAL A 90 5.62 23.55 3.79
C VAL A 90 5.34 22.40 2.83
N LEU A 91 4.15 21.83 2.93
CA LEU A 91 3.69 20.72 2.09
C LEU A 91 2.75 21.23 1.00
N ALA A 92 2.94 20.75 -0.22
CA ALA A 92 1.94 20.92 -1.27
C ALA A 92 0.61 20.26 -0.86
N SER A 93 -0.50 20.89 -1.24
CA SER A 93 -1.85 20.48 -0.81
C SER A 93 -2.30 19.14 -1.39
N ASP A 94 -1.66 18.65 -2.44
CA ASP A 94 -1.96 17.41 -3.15
C ASP A 94 -1.03 16.25 -2.75
N LEU A 95 -0.21 16.44 -1.71
CA LEU A 95 0.61 15.38 -1.13
C LEU A 95 -0.26 14.19 -0.74
N LYS A 96 0.14 12.98 -1.14
CA LYS A 96 -0.52 11.73 -0.72
C LYS A 96 0.38 10.94 0.21
N LEU A 97 -0.16 10.49 1.35
CA LEU A 97 0.58 9.69 2.32
C LEU A 97 -0.13 8.35 2.54
N THR A 98 0.60 7.24 2.39
CA THR A 98 0.10 5.89 2.68
C THR A 98 0.97 5.24 3.75
N LEU A 99 0.31 4.71 4.79
CA LEU A 99 0.95 4.14 5.97
C LEU A 99 0.62 2.66 6.09
N TYR A 100 1.66 1.87 6.31
CA TYR A 100 1.61 0.41 6.34
C TYR A 100 2.29 -0.25 7.56
N GLY A 101 2.91 0.55 8.45
CA GLY A 101 3.59 0.05 9.65
C GLY A 101 3.41 0.93 10.89
N GLY A 102 4.26 0.75 11.90
CA GLY A 102 4.20 1.51 13.16
C GLY A 102 4.97 2.85 13.11
N GLY A 103 5.50 3.26 14.26
CA GLY A 103 6.34 4.47 14.38
C GLY A 103 5.52 5.77 14.40
N GLU A 104 6.16 6.86 13.99
CA GLU A 104 5.55 8.20 14.04
C GLU A 104 5.65 8.91 12.70
N VAL A 105 4.62 9.69 12.41
CA VAL A 105 4.61 10.70 11.34
C VAL A 105 4.35 12.04 12.01
N THR A 106 5.29 12.96 11.91
CA THR A 106 5.20 14.27 12.56
C THR A 106 5.19 15.38 11.52
N PHE A 107 4.12 16.14 11.49
CA PHE A 107 4.03 17.43 10.82
C PHE A 107 4.25 18.50 11.89
N THR A 108 5.36 19.24 11.85
CA THR A 108 5.63 20.28 12.85
C THR A 108 4.69 21.47 12.69
N GLN A 109 4.22 21.72 11.47
CA GLN A 109 3.20 22.69 11.12
C GLN A 109 1.88 21.98 10.79
N GLN A 110 0.76 22.68 10.90
CA GLN A 110 -0.54 22.11 10.54
C GLN A 110 -0.61 21.88 9.02
N PRO A 111 -0.73 20.64 8.53
CA PRO A 111 -0.92 20.37 7.11
C PRO A 111 -2.32 20.81 6.67
N SER A 112 -2.53 20.99 5.36
CA SER A 112 -3.85 21.32 4.84
C SER A 112 -4.84 20.16 5.02
N GLU A 113 -6.13 20.46 5.09
CA GLU A 113 -7.20 19.45 5.15
C GLU A 113 -7.12 18.43 4.00
N ALA A 114 -6.72 18.89 2.81
CA ALA A 114 -6.52 18.01 1.66
C ALA A 114 -5.44 16.95 1.95
N VAL A 115 -4.30 17.34 2.53
CA VAL A 115 -3.25 16.40 2.92
C VAL A 115 -3.75 15.45 4.00
N ILE A 116 -4.43 15.94 5.04
CA ILE A 116 -4.99 15.11 6.12
C ILE A 116 -5.98 14.07 5.55
N SER A 117 -6.89 14.50 4.68
CA SER A 117 -7.88 13.61 4.05
C SER A 117 -7.26 12.59 3.09
N SER A 118 -6.05 12.87 2.57
CA SER A 118 -5.33 11.97 1.68
C SER A 118 -4.63 10.83 2.43
N ILE A 119 -4.46 10.93 3.76
CA ILE A 119 -3.70 9.97 4.54
C ILE A 119 -4.45 8.63 4.56
N LYS A 120 -3.89 7.63 3.89
CA LYS A 120 -4.39 6.26 3.88
C LYS A 120 -3.67 5.45 4.95
N ASN A 121 -4.36 5.19 6.06
CA ASN A 121 -3.90 4.23 7.06
C ASN A 121 -4.41 2.83 6.69
N ARG A 122 -3.54 2.01 6.11
CA ARG A 122 -3.85 0.64 5.68
C ARG A 122 -3.30 -0.33 6.73
N GLY A 123 -3.95 -0.40 7.90
CA GLY A 123 -3.56 -1.31 9.00
C GLY A 123 -2.29 -0.91 9.76
N ALA A 124 -1.88 0.36 9.67
CA ALA A 124 -0.73 0.92 10.36
C ALA A 124 -1.06 1.35 11.79
N THR A 125 -0.17 1.02 12.73
CA THR A 125 -0.20 1.53 14.12
C THR A 125 0.54 2.86 14.27
N ALA A 126 0.99 3.47 13.16
CA ALA A 126 1.73 4.71 13.14
C ALA A 126 0.95 5.87 13.78
N ARG A 127 1.54 6.53 14.77
CA ARG A 127 0.97 7.75 15.36
C ARG A 127 1.22 8.92 14.43
N ILE A 128 0.16 9.65 14.08
CA ILE A 128 0.26 10.86 13.26
C ILE A 128 0.13 12.06 14.21
N ILE A 129 1.10 12.96 14.17
CA ILE A 129 1.16 14.15 15.01
C ILE A 129 1.17 15.36 14.07
N CYS A 130 0.16 16.21 14.17
CA CYS A 130 0.03 17.45 13.41
C CYS A 130 0.12 18.63 14.37
N ALA A 131 1.13 19.49 14.20
CA ALA A 131 1.36 20.67 15.04
C ALA A 131 1.29 20.36 16.56
N GLY A 132 1.92 19.26 16.98
CA GLY A 132 1.93 18.79 18.37
C GLY A 132 0.66 18.06 18.84
N THR A 133 -0.38 17.98 18.01
CA THR A 133 -1.63 17.27 18.32
C THR A 133 -1.66 15.92 17.64
N ILE A 134 -2.02 14.86 18.37
CA ILE A 134 -2.20 13.53 17.77
C ILE A 134 -3.47 13.56 16.92
N LEU A 135 -3.33 13.28 15.63
CA LEU A 135 -4.49 13.11 14.75
C LEU A 135 -5.19 11.80 15.16
N PRO A 136 -6.47 11.85 15.58
CA PRO A 136 -7.20 10.64 15.93
C PRO A 136 -7.28 9.77 14.68
N GLN A 137 -6.70 8.58 14.75
CA GLN A 137 -6.83 7.61 13.67
C GLN A 137 -8.33 7.34 13.49
N SER A 138 -8.85 7.53 12.28
CA SER A 138 -10.19 7.09 11.94
C SER A 138 -10.22 5.58 12.10
N SER A 139 -10.67 5.13 13.27
CA SER A 139 -10.90 3.73 13.50
C SER A 139 -11.95 3.30 12.50
N GLN A 140 -11.57 2.52 11.49
CA GLN A 140 -12.49 1.56 10.88
C GLN A 140 -12.81 0.50 11.95
N ARG A 141 -13.46 0.92 13.04
CA ARG A 141 -14.11 0.04 13.99
C ARG A 141 -15.45 -0.28 13.37
N TYR A 142 -15.61 -1.56 13.00
CA TYR A 142 -16.91 -2.19 13.00
C TYR A 142 -17.62 -1.85 14.31
N LEU A 143 -18.59 -0.93 14.24
CA LEU A 143 -19.63 -0.80 15.25
C LEU A 143 -20.50 -2.04 15.12
N HIS A 144 -20.17 -3.09 15.88
CA HIS A 144 -21.17 -4.10 16.22
C HIS A 144 -22.27 -3.38 17.00
N HIS A 145 -23.39 -3.11 16.33
CA HIS A 145 -24.64 -2.82 16.99
C HIS A 145 -25.07 -4.06 17.77
N ASN A 146 -24.69 -4.13 19.06
CA ASN A 146 -25.34 -5.04 19.99
C ASN A 146 -26.68 -4.42 20.38
N LEU A 147 -27.72 -4.72 19.60
CA LEU A 147 -29.10 -4.55 20.02
C LEU A 147 -29.44 -5.69 21.01
N GLY A 148 -29.71 -5.33 22.26
CA GLY A 148 -30.57 -6.10 23.15
C GLY A 148 -29.90 -6.79 24.35
N ASN A 149 -29.68 -6.07 25.44
CA ASN A 149 -30.53 -6.16 26.64
C ASN A 149 -29.97 -5.32 27.80
N PRO A 150 -30.82 -4.58 28.54
CA PRO A 150 -30.38 -3.70 29.63
C PRO A 150 -30.54 -4.39 30.98
N VAL A 151 -29.47 -4.59 31.77
CA VAL A 151 -29.63 -4.79 33.23
C VAL A 151 -28.42 -4.23 34.01
N ARG A 152 -28.71 -3.10 34.69
CA ARG A 152 -28.18 -2.56 35.97
C ARG A 152 -26.67 -2.31 36.17
N GLN A 153 -26.35 -1.02 36.40
CA GLN A 153 -25.26 -0.53 37.25
C GLN A 153 -25.54 -0.84 38.75
N PRO A 154 -24.70 -0.42 39.72
CA PRO A 154 -23.30 -0.79 39.94
C PRO A 154 -23.08 -1.20 41.43
N THR A 155 -22.02 -1.96 41.75
CA THR A 155 -21.47 -1.93 43.12
C THR A 155 -19.95 -2.07 43.09
N HIS A 156 -19.33 -1.13 43.80
CA HIS A 156 -17.95 -1.12 44.25
C HIS A 156 -17.53 -2.48 44.85
N GLU A 157 -16.30 -2.89 44.57
CA GLU A 157 -15.24 -3.26 45.54
C GLU A 157 -14.18 -4.15 44.87
N HIS A 158 -12.95 -4.10 45.40
CA HIS A 158 -11.74 -4.82 44.98
C HIS A 158 -10.85 -4.16 43.92
N TYR A 159 -10.37 -2.97 44.27
CA TYR A 159 -8.94 -2.67 44.11
C TYR A 159 -8.14 -3.56 45.09
N GLU A 160 -6.92 -3.94 44.70
CA GLU A 160 -5.95 -4.79 45.43
C GLU A 160 -6.14 -6.32 45.28
N GLN A 161 -5.55 -6.91 44.23
CA GLN A 161 -4.97 -8.27 44.27
C GLN A 161 -4.26 -8.68 42.96
N SER A 162 -3.26 -7.91 42.52
CA SER A 162 -2.42 -8.33 41.37
C SER A 162 -0.93 -8.00 41.51
N ALA A 163 -0.43 -7.91 42.75
CA ALA A 163 0.99 -7.63 43.03
C ALA A 163 1.76 -8.79 43.71
N GLN A 164 1.20 -10.01 43.83
CA GLN A 164 1.82 -11.09 44.63
C GLN A 164 2.06 -12.45 43.95
N VAL A 165 2.11 -12.53 42.61
CA VAL A 165 2.41 -13.83 41.93
C VAL A 165 3.68 -13.80 41.05
N LEU A 166 4.55 -12.79 41.21
CA LEU A 166 5.72 -12.62 40.34
C LEU A 166 7.08 -12.87 41.01
N ASN A 167 7.12 -13.67 42.09
CA ASN A 167 8.36 -13.87 42.82
C ASN A 167 8.50 -15.28 43.41
N GLN A 168 8.55 -16.31 42.55
CA GLN A 168 8.94 -17.65 43.02
C GLN A 168 9.41 -18.70 41.97
N LEU A 169 10.04 -18.31 40.86
CA LEU A 169 10.75 -19.28 40.01
C LEU A 169 12.06 -18.70 39.45
N SER A 170 13.04 -18.56 40.33
CA SER A 170 14.45 -18.50 39.95
C SER A 170 15.21 -19.59 40.70
N GLN A 171 16.03 -20.34 39.94
CA GLN A 171 17.03 -21.35 40.33
C GLN A 171 16.63 -22.82 40.08
N SER A 172 16.99 -23.32 38.89
CA SER A 172 18.00 -24.38 38.73
C SER A 172 18.10 -24.76 37.25
N TYR A 173 19.26 -24.53 36.63
CA TYR A 173 19.60 -25.10 35.32
C TYR A 173 19.87 -26.61 35.46
N PRO A 174 19.35 -27.43 34.53
CA PRO A 174 20.12 -28.56 34.01
C PRO A 174 20.45 -28.38 32.53
N LEU A 175 21.57 -29.00 32.14
CA LEU A 175 22.18 -28.98 30.82
C LEU A 175 21.20 -29.25 29.66
N ALA A 176 21.49 -28.60 28.54
CA ALA A 176 20.84 -28.78 27.24
C ALA A 176 20.80 -30.24 26.77
N PRO A 177 19.68 -30.68 26.18
CA PRO A 177 19.68 -31.71 25.16
C PRO A 177 19.66 -31.10 23.75
N SER A 178 20.45 -31.71 22.87
CA SER A 178 20.61 -31.48 21.42
C SER A 178 19.32 -31.18 20.63
N PRO A 179 19.46 -30.51 19.46
CA PRO A 179 18.34 -30.07 18.64
C PRO A 179 17.52 -31.25 18.10
N LYS A 180 16.21 -31.21 18.32
CA LYS A 180 15.24 -32.05 17.59
C LYS A 180 14.86 -31.35 16.27
N PRO A 181 14.65 -32.10 15.18
CA PRO A 181 14.44 -31.55 13.85
C PRO A 181 13.02 -30.97 13.66
N ALA A 182 12.88 -30.10 12.65
CA ALA A 182 11.64 -29.57 12.07
C ALA A 182 10.62 -30.70 11.76
N THR A 183 9.30 -30.50 11.58
CA THR A 183 8.58 -29.50 10.79
C THR A 183 7.08 -29.77 10.98
N THR A 184 6.25 -28.78 11.26
CA THR A 184 4.77 -28.93 11.18
C THR A 184 4.09 -27.77 10.45
N GLU A 185 4.84 -26.90 9.76
CA GLU A 185 4.29 -25.65 9.17
C GLU A 185 4.68 -25.39 7.70
N ASP A 186 5.07 -26.42 6.93
CA ASP A 186 5.46 -26.31 5.50
C ASP A 186 4.35 -26.77 4.51
N TYR A 187 3.08 -26.41 4.75
CA TYR A 187 2.01 -26.76 3.81
C TYR A 187 0.91 -25.70 3.74
N TYR A 188 0.29 -25.58 2.56
CA TYR A 188 -0.94 -24.81 2.38
C TYR A 188 -2.13 -25.53 3.01
N GLN A 189 -3.09 -24.78 3.53
CA GLN A 189 -4.38 -25.36 3.87
C GLN A 189 -5.01 -26.02 2.64
N PRO A 190 -5.69 -27.19 2.76
CA PRO A 190 -6.23 -27.93 1.61
C PRO A 190 -7.12 -27.08 0.69
N PHE A 191 -7.90 -26.18 1.27
CA PHE A 191 -8.76 -25.27 0.51
C PHE A 191 -7.95 -24.24 -0.30
N THR A 192 -6.83 -23.76 0.24
CA THR A 192 -5.89 -22.87 -0.46
C THR A 192 -5.17 -23.61 -1.57
N GLN A 193 -4.72 -24.83 -1.32
CA GLN A 193 -4.08 -25.68 -2.31
C GLN A 193 -5.00 -25.91 -3.52
N ASN A 194 -6.25 -26.33 -3.29
CA ASN A 194 -7.25 -26.53 -4.35
C ASN A 194 -7.51 -25.26 -5.16
N TYR A 195 -7.51 -24.10 -4.51
CA TYR A 195 -7.68 -22.82 -5.19
C TYR A 195 -6.50 -22.51 -6.13
N ILE A 196 -5.26 -22.67 -5.64
CA ILE A 196 -4.05 -22.45 -6.44
C ILE A 196 -4.04 -23.40 -7.64
N GLU A 197 -4.28 -24.69 -7.42
CA GLU A 197 -4.34 -25.70 -8.47
C GLU A 197 -5.42 -25.39 -9.50
N HIS A 198 -6.61 -24.97 -9.06
CA HIS A 198 -7.68 -24.56 -9.96
C HIS A 198 -7.26 -23.37 -10.84
N CYS A 199 -6.68 -22.33 -10.25
CA CYS A 199 -6.20 -21.16 -11.01
C CYS A 199 -5.11 -21.53 -12.03
N GLN A 200 -4.19 -22.42 -11.67
CA GLN A 200 -3.13 -22.91 -12.58
C GLN A 200 -3.70 -23.75 -13.72
N THR A 201 -4.63 -24.65 -13.41
CA THR A 201 -5.21 -25.59 -14.39
C THR A 201 -6.16 -24.88 -15.35
N SER A 202 -6.96 -23.95 -14.84
CA SER A 202 -7.95 -23.20 -15.61
C SER A 202 -7.34 -22.08 -16.45
N LYS A 203 -6.03 -21.79 -16.31
CA LYS A 203 -5.32 -20.71 -17.03
C LYS A 203 -6.11 -19.40 -17.01
N LEU A 204 -6.64 -19.05 -15.84
CA LEU A 204 -7.45 -17.84 -15.68
C LEU A 204 -6.61 -16.62 -16.06
N GLU A 205 -7.23 -15.69 -16.78
CA GLU A 205 -6.60 -14.40 -17.06
C GLU A 205 -6.33 -13.66 -15.75
N THR A 206 -5.15 -13.07 -15.66
CA THR A 206 -4.72 -12.33 -14.47
C THR A 206 -5.46 -10.99 -14.40
N ILE A 207 -5.56 -10.41 -13.21
CA ILE A 207 -6.19 -9.11 -13.02
C ILE A 207 -5.49 -8.05 -13.87
N ALA A 208 -4.15 -8.06 -13.95
CA ALA A 208 -3.39 -7.15 -14.78
C ALA A 208 -3.78 -7.24 -16.27
N VAL A 209 -3.92 -8.45 -16.82
CA VAL A 209 -4.36 -8.65 -18.21
C VAL A 209 -5.77 -8.11 -18.41
N ARG A 210 -6.69 -8.43 -17.50
CA ARG A 210 -8.09 -7.97 -17.56
C ARG A 210 -8.17 -6.44 -17.50
N ILE A 211 -7.38 -5.78 -16.66
CA ILE A 211 -7.34 -4.31 -16.57
C ILE A 211 -6.80 -3.68 -17.86
N ASN A 212 -5.72 -4.24 -18.43
CA ASN A 212 -5.16 -3.73 -19.68
C ASN A 212 -6.18 -3.76 -20.83
N GLN A 213 -7.08 -4.75 -20.86
CA GLN A 213 -8.17 -4.85 -21.84
C GLN A 213 -9.27 -3.78 -21.64
N LEU A 214 -9.42 -3.20 -20.45
CA LEU A 214 -10.45 -2.20 -20.16
C LEU A 214 -10.12 -0.80 -20.72
N HIS A 215 -8.86 -0.57 -21.10
CA HIS A 215 -8.36 0.71 -21.60
C HIS A 215 -8.81 1.88 -20.70
N LEU A 216 -8.42 1.81 -19.41
CA LEU A 216 -8.83 2.78 -18.41
C LEU A 216 -8.26 4.17 -18.71
N THR A 217 -9.06 5.21 -18.47
CA THR A 217 -8.58 6.58 -18.33
C THR A 217 -7.98 6.81 -16.95
N ASN A 218 -7.16 7.87 -16.79
CA ASN A 218 -6.55 8.22 -15.50
C ASN A 218 -7.57 8.42 -14.36
N GLU A 219 -8.80 8.85 -14.68
CA GLU A 219 -9.87 9.02 -13.71
C GLU A 219 -10.49 7.68 -13.30
N GLU A 220 -10.60 6.74 -14.25
CA GLU A 220 -11.15 5.41 -14.04
C GLU A 220 -10.19 4.49 -13.28
N GLU A 221 -8.86 4.70 -13.38
CA GLU A 221 -7.85 3.94 -12.63
C GLU A 221 -8.10 3.95 -11.12
N SER A 222 -8.70 5.03 -10.60
CA SER A 222 -9.02 5.16 -9.18
C SER A 222 -9.98 4.07 -8.65
N LEU A 223 -10.82 3.50 -9.52
CA LEU A 223 -11.73 2.39 -9.18
C LEU A 223 -10.99 1.07 -8.95
N PHE A 224 -9.76 0.94 -9.46
CA PHE A 224 -9.03 -0.31 -9.48
C PHE A 224 -7.83 -0.34 -8.53
N GLU A 225 -7.64 0.70 -7.72
CA GLU A 225 -6.50 0.81 -6.79
C GLU A 225 -6.38 -0.35 -5.79
N ASP A 226 -7.51 -0.93 -5.36
CA ASP A 226 -7.49 -2.07 -4.42
C ASP A 226 -7.10 -3.41 -5.10
N PHE A 227 -6.89 -3.43 -6.41
CA PHE A 227 -6.44 -4.60 -7.18
C PHE A 227 -4.95 -4.56 -7.51
N LYS A 228 -4.18 -3.74 -6.79
CA LYS A 228 -2.73 -3.69 -6.87
C LYS A 228 -2.09 -4.49 -5.74
N ASP A 229 -1.05 -5.22 -6.08
CA ASP A 229 -0.21 -5.87 -5.09
C ASP A 229 0.54 -4.78 -4.29
N PRO A 230 0.52 -4.83 -2.95
CA PRO A 230 1.08 -3.78 -2.12
C PRO A 230 2.62 -3.77 -2.08
N ILE A 231 3.28 -4.82 -2.58
CA ILE A 231 4.74 -4.96 -2.67
C ILE A 231 5.21 -4.53 -4.07
N THR A 232 4.58 -5.04 -5.13
CA THR A 232 4.98 -4.68 -6.51
C THR A 232 4.42 -3.33 -6.94
N LEU A 233 3.37 -2.85 -6.27
CA LEU A 233 2.61 -1.62 -6.58
C LEU A 233 1.95 -1.64 -7.96
N ASP A 234 1.86 -2.81 -8.57
CA ASP A 234 1.24 -3.06 -9.87
C ASP A 234 0.04 -3.99 -9.72
N TYR A 235 -0.81 -4.03 -10.73
CA TYR A 235 -1.97 -4.93 -10.74
C TYR A 235 -1.54 -6.40 -10.64
N PHE A 236 -2.36 -7.26 -10.00
CA PHE A 236 -1.97 -8.66 -9.79
C PHE A 236 -1.69 -9.38 -11.13
N GLU A 237 -0.42 -9.77 -11.31
CA GLU A 237 0.10 -10.45 -12.50
C GLU A 237 0.08 -11.97 -12.36
N ASP A 238 -0.28 -12.49 -11.19
CA ASP A 238 -0.41 -13.93 -10.94
C ASP A 238 -1.69 -14.28 -10.17
N ILE A 239 -1.67 -15.40 -9.44
CA ILE A 239 -2.78 -15.87 -8.59
C ILE A 239 -2.83 -15.00 -7.33
N PRO A 240 -3.85 -14.14 -7.17
CA PRO A 240 -3.98 -13.37 -5.95
C PRO A 240 -4.30 -14.29 -4.78
N VAL A 241 -3.62 -14.08 -3.67
CA VAL A 241 -3.85 -14.79 -2.41
C VAL A 241 -3.93 -13.81 -1.27
N MET A 242 -4.61 -14.20 -0.19
CA MET A 242 -4.76 -13.39 1.00
C MET A 242 -3.85 -13.92 2.11
N TYR A 243 -3.07 -13.02 2.71
CA TYR A 243 -2.29 -13.28 3.91
C TYR A 243 -2.48 -12.13 4.88
N ASP A 244 -2.85 -12.43 6.12
CA ASP A 244 -3.14 -11.43 7.16
C ASP A 244 -4.01 -10.25 6.66
N GLU A 245 -5.20 -10.58 6.14
CA GLU A 245 -6.21 -9.64 5.64
C GLU A 245 -5.80 -8.79 4.41
N ARG A 246 -4.65 -9.09 3.78
CA ARG A 246 -4.14 -8.37 2.60
C ARG A 246 -3.97 -9.28 1.42
N TYR A 247 -4.10 -8.71 0.22
CA TYR A 247 -3.93 -9.44 -1.03
C TYR A 247 -2.53 -9.26 -1.59
N TYR A 248 -1.97 -10.36 -2.10
CA TYR A 248 -0.64 -10.44 -2.68
C TYR A 248 -0.66 -11.33 -3.92
N ASN A 249 0.30 -11.10 -4.80
CA ASN A 249 0.71 -12.08 -5.77
C ASN A 249 1.30 -13.30 -5.04
N LEU A 250 0.88 -14.50 -5.46
CA LEU A 250 1.37 -15.75 -4.86
C LEU A 250 2.88 -15.89 -5.00
N SER A 251 3.44 -15.53 -6.16
CA SER A 251 4.88 -15.56 -6.42
C SER A 251 5.64 -14.65 -5.48
N THR A 252 5.13 -13.45 -5.22
CA THR A 252 5.73 -12.47 -4.31
C THR A 252 5.77 -12.99 -2.87
N LEU A 253 4.66 -13.53 -2.35
CA LEU A 253 4.66 -14.14 -1.02
C LEU A 253 5.59 -15.35 -0.93
N LEU A 254 5.62 -16.19 -1.97
CA LEU A 254 6.50 -17.35 -2.01
C LEU A 254 7.98 -16.99 -2.04
N GLU A 255 8.34 -15.90 -2.71
CA GLU A 255 9.70 -15.39 -2.72
C GLU A 255 10.12 -14.90 -1.33
N LEU A 256 9.25 -14.15 -0.65
CA LEU A 256 9.50 -13.73 0.73
C LEU A 256 9.66 -14.94 1.66
N TYR A 257 8.77 -15.94 1.54
CA TYR A 257 8.82 -17.18 2.30
C TYR A 257 10.14 -17.92 2.11
N LYS A 258 10.54 -18.19 0.86
CA LYS A 258 11.78 -18.92 0.53
C LYS A 258 13.04 -18.21 1.02
N ASN A 259 13.01 -16.89 1.08
CA ASN A 259 14.12 -16.06 1.55
C ASN A 259 14.10 -15.82 3.07
N ASN A 260 13.22 -16.49 3.82
CA ASN A 260 12.99 -16.27 5.26
C ASN A 260 12.75 -14.79 5.60
N LYS A 261 12.16 -14.03 4.66
CA LYS A 261 11.77 -12.64 4.89
C LYS A 261 10.40 -12.63 5.56
N PRO A 262 10.22 -11.85 6.64
CA PRO A 262 8.92 -11.72 7.27
C PRO A 262 7.94 -10.98 6.34
N ASP A 263 6.65 -11.09 6.65
CA ASP A 263 5.64 -10.29 5.98
C ASP A 263 5.97 -8.78 6.12
N PRO A 264 5.92 -7.98 5.04
CA PRO A 264 6.37 -6.59 5.07
C PRO A 264 5.58 -5.69 6.04
N PHE A 265 4.37 -6.09 6.42
CA PHE A 265 3.42 -5.28 7.17
C PHE A 265 3.38 -5.67 8.65
N THR A 266 3.21 -6.96 8.92
CA THR A 266 3.12 -7.52 10.27
C THR A 266 4.47 -7.84 10.88
N ARG A 267 5.51 -8.01 10.04
CA ARG A 267 6.85 -8.48 10.42
C ARG A 267 6.87 -9.88 11.04
N ASN A 268 5.76 -10.59 10.98
CA ASN A 268 5.69 -11.97 11.43
C ASN A 268 6.35 -12.88 10.39
N PRO A 269 6.99 -13.99 10.82
CA PRO A 269 7.43 -15.02 9.91
C PRO A 269 6.27 -15.47 9.03
N LEU A 270 6.49 -15.52 7.72
CA LEU A 270 5.50 -16.03 6.79
C LEU A 270 5.28 -17.52 7.05
N LYS A 271 4.00 -17.94 7.05
CA LYS A 271 3.61 -19.35 7.17
C LYS A 271 2.74 -19.74 6.00
N LEU A 272 3.06 -20.82 5.29
CA LEU A 272 2.23 -21.28 4.16
C LEU A 272 0.79 -21.58 4.58
N ALA A 273 0.59 -22.06 5.81
CA ALA A 273 -0.73 -22.32 6.37
C ALA A 273 -1.58 -21.05 6.59
N GLY A 274 -0.96 -19.87 6.66
CA GLY A 274 -1.65 -18.58 6.78
C GLY A 274 -2.12 -18.01 5.42
N ILE A 275 -1.69 -18.60 4.31
CA ILE A 275 -2.11 -18.18 2.97
C ILE A 275 -3.52 -18.73 2.70
N SER A 276 -4.41 -17.84 2.26
CA SER A 276 -5.82 -18.13 2.00
C SER A 276 -6.24 -17.64 0.61
N PRO A 277 -7.32 -18.18 0.02
CA PRO A 277 -7.77 -17.77 -1.31
C PRO A 277 -8.29 -16.34 -1.39
N ALA A 278 -7.92 -15.60 -2.44
CA ALA A 278 -8.43 -14.25 -2.69
C ALA A 278 -9.74 -14.22 -3.48
N ARG A 279 -10.68 -15.15 -3.21
CA ARG A 279 -11.97 -15.21 -3.93
C ARG A 279 -12.77 -13.92 -3.82
N THR A 280 -12.74 -13.27 -2.66
CA THR A 280 -13.42 -11.99 -2.43
C THR A 280 -12.85 -10.88 -3.30
N LEU A 281 -11.54 -10.84 -3.50
CA LEU A 281 -10.89 -9.88 -4.39
C LEU A 281 -11.38 -10.05 -5.83
N LEU A 282 -11.40 -11.29 -6.34
CA LEU A 282 -11.88 -11.59 -7.69
C LEU A 282 -13.35 -11.20 -7.88
N ASN A 283 -14.21 -11.51 -6.90
CA ASN A 283 -15.62 -11.09 -6.95
C ASN A 283 -15.78 -9.57 -6.92
N ASN A 284 -14.92 -8.86 -6.18
CA ASN A 284 -14.93 -7.40 -6.12
C ASN A 284 -14.41 -6.78 -7.43
N PHE A 285 -13.48 -7.44 -8.11
CA PHE A 285 -13.00 -7.03 -9.43
C PHE A 285 -14.14 -7.03 -10.44
N ASP A 286 -14.93 -8.10 -10.49
CA ASP A 286 -16.07 -8.19 -11.40
C ASP A 286 -17.13 -7.10 -11.12
N LYS A 287 -17.33 -6.74 -9.85
CA LYS A 287 -18.19 -5.60 -9.47
C LYS A 287 -17.63 -4.27 -9.95
N ALA A 288 -16.33 -4.03 -9.78
CA ALA A 288 -15.68 -2.80 -10.23
C ALA A 288 -15.78 -2.63 -11.77
N VAL A 289 -15.61 -3.72 -12.53
CA VAL A 289 -15.83 -3.73 -13.98
C VAL A 289 -17.29 -3.37 -14.33
N LEU A 290 -18.25 -3.91 -13.59
CA LEU A 290 -19.67 -3.60 -13.79
C LEU A 290 -20.00 -2.14 -13.47
N GLU A 291 -19.38 -1.56 -12.43
CA GLU A 291 -19.51 -0.13 -12.12
C GLU A 291 -18.85 0.77 -13.17
N LEU A 292 -17.69 0.39 -13.69
CA LEU A 292 -17.03 1.09 -14.80
C LEU A 292 -17.96 1.17 -16.02
N ASN A 293 -18.56 0.05 -16.42
CA ASN A 293 -19.46 0.02 -17.57
C ASN A 293 -20.68 0.92 -17.35
N LYS A 294 -21.27 0.92 -16.15
CA LYS A 294 -22.36 1.84 -15.79
C LYS A 294 -21.95 3.30 -15.89
N LYS A 295 -20.73 3.66 -15.46
CA LYS A 295 -20.21 5.04 -15.57
C LYS A 295 -20.00 5.46 -17.02
N ARG A 296 -19.47 4.55 -17.86
CA ARG A 296 -19.29 4.79 -19.29
C ARG A 296 -20.63 4.97 -20.01
N GLU A 297 -21.65 4.20 -19.65
CA GLU A 297 -23.01 4.34 -20.19
C GLU A 297 -23.71 5.63 -19.71
N ALA A 298 -23.47 6.04 -18.47
CA ALA A 298 -24.06 7.25 -17.89
C ALA A 298 -23.41 8.56 -18.40
N THR A 299 -22.25 8.48 -19.05
CA THR A 299 -21.56 9.62 -19.64
C THR A 299 -21.79 9.58 -21.14
N PRO A 300 -22.82 10.27 -21.69
CA PRO A 300 -22.98 10.34 -23.13
C PRO A 300 -21.72 10.95 -23.73
N GLN A 301 -21.14 10.26 -24.71
CA GLN A 301 -20.13 10.83 -25.59
C GLN A 301 -20.61 12.21 -26.03
N ILE A 302 -19.87 13.26 -25.68
CA ILE A 302 -19.94 14.51 -26.42
C ILE A 302 -19.55 14.13 -27.84
N ALA A 303 -20.55 14.00 -28.70
CA ALA A 303 -20.35 13.88 -30.14
C ALA A 303 -19.43 15.02 -30.57
N PRO A 304 -18.45 14.78 -31.45
CA PRO A 304 -17.69 15.89 -32.00
C PRO A 304 -18.69 16.82 -32.67
N ASP A 305 -18.70 18.07 -32.20
CA ASP A 305 -19.51 19.15 -32.73
C ASP A 305 -19.47 19.12 -34.25
N HIS A 306 -20.67 19.17 -34.83
CA HIS A 306 -20.93 19.65 -36.17
C HIS A 306 -20.21 21.00 -36.35
N HIS A 307 -18.98 20.97 -36.85
CA HIS A 307 -18.41 22.14 -37.51
C HIS A 307 -18.87 22.10 -38.96
N LEU A 308 -19.65 23.12 -39.29
CA LEU A 308 -20.22 23.44 -40.59
C LEU A 308 -19.13 23.52 -41.67
N ASP A 309 -19.11 22.57 -42.60
CA ASP A 309 -18.59 22.80 -43.94
C ASP A 309 -19.73 23.31 -44.83
N GLU A 310 -20.10 24.57 -44.64
CA GLU A 310 -20.89 25.36 -45.61
C GLU A 310 -20.01 25.94 -46.74
N GLU A 311 -18.98 25.22 -47.21
CA GLU A 311 -18.14 25.67 -48.34
C GLU A 311 -18.08 24.72 -49.55
N GLU A 312 -18.93 23.71 -49.64
CA GLU A 312 -18.97 22.80 -50.81
C GLU A 312 -20.25 22.86 -51.68
N GLN A 313 -21.02 23.95 -51.59
CA GLN A 313 -22.11 24.23 -52.55
C GLN A 313 -21.95 25.52 -53.38
N SER A 314 -20.80 26.20 -53.33
CA SER A 314 -20.56 27.41 -54.15
C SER A 314 -19.70 27.21 -55.41
N ASN A 315 -19.49 25.96 -55.88
CA ASN A 315 -18.66 25.70 -57.07
C ASN A 315 -19.35 24.93 -58.22
N LYS A 316 -20.69 24.91 -58.27
CA LYS A 316 -21.45 24.35 -59.40
C LYS A 316 -22.33 25.33 -60.18
N LEU A 317 -22.05 26.64 -60.09
CA LEU A 317 -22.77 27.65 -60.90
C LEU A 317 -21.90 28.57 -61.77
N LEU A 318 -20.64 28.23 -62.03
CA LEU A 318 -19.73 29.03 -62.86
C LEU A 318 -19.04 28.28 -64.01
N LEU A 319 -19.66 27.21 -64.52
CA LEU A 319 -19.29 26.58 -65.79
C LEU A 319 -20.55 26.19 -66.59
N LYS A 320 -21.32 27.23 -66.97
CA LYS A 320 -22.25 27.18 -68.11
C LYS A 320 -22.41 28.61 -68.66
N LYS A 321 -21.48 29.00 -69.51
CA LYS A 321 -21.68 29.88 -70.67
C LYS A 321 -20.51 29.71 -71.62
#